data_AF-H1D1C0-F1
#
_entry.id   AF-H1D1C0-F1
#
_cell.length_a   1.000
_cell.length_b   1.000
_cell.length_c   1.000
_cell.angle_alpha   90.00
_cell.angle_beta   90.00
_cell.angle_gamma   90.00
#
_symmetry.space_group_name_H-M   'P 1'
#
loop_
_entity.id
_entity.type
_entity.pdbx_description
1 polymer ?
#
loop_
_entity_poly.entity_id
_entity_poly.type
_entity_poly.pdbx_seq_one_letter_code
_entity_poly.pdbx_strand_id
1 'polypeptide(L)'
;MKKYLAAIVIAIVLLAGGGFFAYVHFLSGGPWQGTWWGVQDAGVNWSGDHIRNLETLTFTKNDDKTITVEHKVQQGSKEVNGSLAGTGTVDGGRLVITPDKGGREIALSYNTMSKTIETPLTNADKTAVTLQALTQDNNDEMEQIRSEIVQISQKPENKIDTTLSSSKS
;
A
#
# COMPACT_ATOMS: atom_id res chain seq x y z
N MET A 1 28.12 10.90 -12.06
CA MET A 1 27.66 9.49 -11.97
C MET A 1 26.70 9.21 -10.81
N LYS A 2 26.84 9.82 -9.61
CA LYS A 2 25.87 9.60 -8.49
C LYS A 2 24.43 10.08 -8.76
N LYS A 3 24.25 11.13 -9.57
CA LYS A 3 22.93 11.71 -9.88
C LYS A 3 22.05 10.81 -10.76
N TYR A 4 22.66 9.94 -11.56
CA TYR A 4 21.93 9.01 -12.43
C TYR A 4 21.56 7.71 -11.72
N LEU A 5 22.28 7.32 -10.65
CA LEU A 5 21.93 6.15 -9.83
C LEU A 5 20.58 6.33 -9.13
N ALA A 6 20.29 7.52 -8.59
CA ALA A 6 19.00 7.82 -7.97
C ALA A 6 17.85 7.78 -9.01
N ALA A 7 18.07 8.36 -10.19
CA ALA A 7 17.08 8.35 -11.27
C ALA A 7 16.85 6.94 -11.86
N ILE A 8 17.88 6.10 -11.94
CA ILE A 8 17.77 4.71 -12.42
C ILE A 8 17.05 3.83 -11.38
N VAL A 9 17.28 4.05 -10.08
CA VAL A 9 16.54 3.33 -9.03
C VAL A 9 15.05 3.72 -9.05
N ILE A 10 14.72 5.00 -9.22
CA ILE A 10 13.34 5.47 -9.39
C ILE A 10 12.70 4.84 -10.64
N ALA A 11 13.41 4.78 -11.77
CA ALA A 11 12.91 4.17 -13.01
C ALA A 11 12.69 2.65 -12.89
N ILE A 12 13.52 1.93 -12.13
CA ILE A 12 13.35 0.49 -11.89
C ILE A 12 12.20 0.23 -10.91
N VAL A 13 11.99 1.09 -9.92
CA VAL A 13 10.81 1.05 -9.04
C VAL A 13 9.53 1.34 -9.83
N LEU A 14 9.56 2.27 -10.80
CA LEU A 14 8.41 2.56 -11.68
C LEU A 14 8.05 1.39 -12.61
N LEU A 15 9.04 0.60 -13.05
CA LEU A 15 8.83 -0.56 -13.93
C LEU A 15 8.47 -1.84 -13.16
N ALA A 16 8.94 -2.00 -11.93
CA ALA A 16 8.61 -3.16 -11.08
C ALA A 16 7.39 -2.92 -10.18
N GLY A 17 7.00 -1.66 -9.96
CA GLY A 17 6.06 -1.22 -8.92
C GLY A 17 4.74 -0.62 -9.41
N GLY A 18 4.23 -1.01 -10.59
CA GLY A 18 2.79 -0.86 -10.88
C GLY A 18 2.37 0.15 -11.96
N GLY A 19 3.30 0.73 -12.73
CA GLY A 19 2.92 1.69 -13.79
C GLY A 19 2.15 1.11 -14.99
N PHE A 20 2.46 -0.13 -15.41
CA PHE A 20 1.80 -0.76 -16.56
C PHE A 20 0.68 -1.74 -16.17
N PHE A 21 0.78 -2.38 -15.00
CA PHE A 21 -0.18 -3.41 -14.57
C PHE A 21 -1.53 -2.83 -14.11
N ALA A 22 -1.59 -1.59 -13.65
CA ALA A 22 -2.81 -0.99 -13.10
C ALA A 22 -3.90 -0.66 -14.16
N TYR A 23 -3.51 -0.39 -15.42
CA TYR A 23 -4.45 0.11 -16.43
C TYR A 23 -5.38 -0.96 -17.01
N VAL A 24 -4.96 -2.23 -17.03
CA VAL A 24 -5.64 -3.27 -17.81
C VAL A 24 -6.87 -3.87 -17.10
N HIS A 25 -7.07 -3.61 -15.80
CA HIS A 25 -7.99 -4.40 -14.98
C HIS A 25 -9.40 -3.83 -14.76
N PHE A 26 -9.65 -2.53 -14.98
CA PHE A 26 -10.97 -1.92 -14.71
C PHE A 26 -12.01 -2.17 -15.82
N LEU A 27 -11.60 -2.55 -17.03
CA LEU A 27 -12.49 -2.59 -18.20
C LEU A 27 -13.35 -3.87 -18.32
N SER A 28 -13.05 -4.93 -17.55
CA SER A 28 -13.74 -6.24 -17.65
C SER A 28 -14.23 -6.81 -16.30
N GLY A 29 -14.12 -6.03 -15.22
CA GLY A 29 -14.29 -6.48 -13.83
C GLY A 29 -15.48 -5.91 -13.05
N GLY A 30 -15.64 -6.34 -11.80
CA GLY A 30 -16.52 -5.67 -10.83
C GLY A 30 -15.99 -4.27 -10.47
N PRO A 31 -16.81 -3.37 -9.90
CA PRO A 31 -16.42 -1.97 -9.66
C PRO A 31 -15.29 -1.80 -8.62
N TRP A 32 -14.95 -2.86 -7.91
CA TRP A 32 -13.85 -2.98 -6.96
C TRP A 32 -12.56 -3.58 -7.57
N GLN A 33 -12.62 -4.09 -8.80
CA GLN A 33 -11.48 -4.74 -9.44
C GLN A 33 -10.42 -3.72 -9.83
N GLY A 34 -9.14 -4.07 -9.71
CA GLY A 34 -8.02 -3.20 -10.01
C GLY A 34 -7.24 -2.78 -8.77
N THR A 35 -6.36 -1.80 -8.94
CA THR A 35 -5.46 -1.31 -7.89
C THR A 35 -6.08 -0.13 -7.15
N TRP A 36 -5.92 -0.17 -5.83
CA TRP A 36 -6.39 0.81 -4.86
C TRP A 36 -5.22 1.22 -3.98
N TRP A 37 -5.18 2.47 -3.59
CA TRP A 37 -4.11 2.97 -2.75
C TRP A 37 -4.63 3.93 -1.69
N GLY A 38 -3.96 3.99 -0.56
CA GLY A 38 -4.26 4.90 0.52
C GLY A 38 -3.06 5.09 1.43
N VAL A 39 -3.13 6.14 2.24
CA VAL A 39 -2.06 6.49 3.17
C VAL A 39 -2.50 6.14 4.58
N GLN A 40 -1.72 5.32 5.26
CA GLN A 40 -1.88 5.06 6.69
C GLN A 40 -0.98 6.01 7.47
N ASP A 41 -1.55 6.87 8.29
CA ASP A 41 -0.77 7.67 9.24
C ASP A 41 -0.29 6.78 10.40
N ALA A 42 1.03 6.61 10.53
CA ALA A 42 1.65 5.84 11.61
C ALA A 42 2.09 6.73 12.79
N GLY A 43 1.86 8.04 12.71
CA GLY A 43 2.18 9.03 13.74
C GLY A 43 3.58 9.62 13.60
N VAL A 44 4.02 10.29 14.66
CA VAL A 44 5.29 11.03 14.68
C VAL A 44 6.37 10.19 15.37
N ASN A 45 7.55 10.10 14.76
CA ASN A 45 8.67 9.39 15.37
C ASN A 45 9.48 10.29 16.33
N TRP A 46 10.56 9.75 16.88
CA TRP A 46 11.40 10.44 17.86
C TRP A 46 12.15 11.67 17.31
N SER A 47 12.36 11.77 15.99
CA SER A 47 13.00 12.93 15.36
C SER A 47 11.99 14.03 15.00
N GLY A 48 10.70 13.81 15.24
CA GLY A 48 9.62 14.73 14.88
C GLY A 48 9.08 14.56 13.46
N ASP A 49 9.50 13.51 12.74
CA ASP A 49 9.02 13.21 11.39
C ASP A 49 7.69 12.45 11.43
N HIS A 50 6.76 12.84 10.55
CA HIS A 50 5.50 12.13 10.35
C HIS A 50 5.75 10.87 9.51
N ILE A 51 5.54 9.71 10.11
CA ILE A 51 5.70 8.41 9.49
C ILE A 51 4.39 8.00 8.86
N ARG A 52 4.46 7.61 7.58
CA ARG A 52 3.31 7.22 6.80
C ARG A 52 3.56 5.88 6.10
N ASN A 53 2.54 5.03 6.18
CA ASN A 53 2.23 3.87 5.36
C ASN A 53 1.77 4.26 3.96
N LEU A 54 2.33 3.76 2.85
CA LEU A 54 1.56 3.68 1.60
C LEU A 54 1.05 2.25 1.45
N GLU A 55 -0.27 2.09 1.55
CA GLU A 55 -0.97 0.83 1.38
C GLU A 55 -1.43 0.74 -0.08
N THR A 56 -1.15 -0.38 -0.75
CA THR A 56 -1.57 -0.65 -2.14
C THR A 56 -2.22 -2.03 -2.21
N LEU A 57 -3.50 -2.07 -2.54
CA LEU A 57 -4.28 -3.30 -2.70
C LEU A 57 -4.68 -3.50 -4.15
N THR A 58 -4.44 -4.68 -4.69
CA THR A 58 -4.89 -5.06 -6.02
C THR A 58 -5.86 -6.23 -5.92
N PHE A 59 -7.05 -6.03 -6.45
CA PHE A 59 -8.08 -7.06 -6.52
C PHE A 59 -8.17 -7.59 -7.95
N THR A 60 -7.94 -8.89 -8.11
CA THR A 60 -8.02 -9.57 -9.40
C THR A 60 -9.06 -10.67 -9.33
N LYS A 61 -10.12 -10.55 -10.15
CA LYS A 61 -11.13 -11.61 -10.25
C LYS A 61 -10.58 -12.78 -11.07
N ASN A 62 -10.70 -13.98 -10.53
CA ASN A 62 -10.32 -15.23 -11.18
C ASN A 62 -11.53 -15.86 -11.89
N ASP A 63 -11.26 -16.80 -12.81
CA ASP A 63 -12.30 -17.51 -13.58
C ASP A 63 -13.22 -18.37 -12.71
N ASP A 64 -12.71 -18.87 -11.58
CA ASP A 64 -13.43 -19.67 -10.59
C ASP A 64 -14.31 -18.83 -9.64
N LYS A 65 -14.46 -17.52 -9.93
CA LYS A 65 -15.19 -16.52 -9.13
C LYS A 65 -14.53 -16.13 -7.81
N THR A 66 -13.36 -16.67 -7.48
CA THR A 66 -12.54 -16.15 -6.39
C THR A 66 -11.87 -14.84 -6.80
N ILE A 67 -11.31 -14.15 -5.81
CA ILE A 67 -10.57 -12.91 -5.98
C ILE A 67 -9.18 -13.14 -5.40
N THR A 68 -8.15 -12.86 -6.17
CA THR A 68 -6.79 -12.72 -5.66
C THR A 68 -6.64 -11.31 -5.10
N VAL A 69 -6.19 -11.22 -3.85
CA VAL A 69 -5.96 -9.96 -3.15
C VAL A 69 -4.48 -9.81 -2.89
N GLU A 70 -3.83 -8.95 -3.66
CA GLU A 70 -2.45 -8.57 -3.41
C GLU A 70 -2.43 -7.33 -2.53
N HIS A 71 -1.61 -7.35 -1.48
CA HIS A 71 -1.44 -6.20 -0.60
C HIS A 71 0.04 -5.90 -0.40
N LYS A 72 0.46 -4.73 -0.88
CA LYS A 72 1.81 -4.19 -0.75
C LYS A 72 1.79 -2.96 0.12
N VAL A 73 2.78 -2.86 1.00
CA VAL A 73 2.94 -1.73 1.92
C VAL A 73 4.33 -1.17 1.77
N GLN A 74 4.45 0.09 1.36
CA GLN A 74 5.72 0.82 1.42
C GLN A 74 5.94 1.31 2.85
N GLN A 75 6.80 0.63 3.59
CA GLN A 75 7.22 1.00 4.94
C GLN A 75 8.64 1.59 4.89
N GLY A 76 8.74 2.91 4.86
CA GLY A 76 10.00 3.62 4.68
C GLY A 76 10.66 3.22 3.35
N SER A 77 11.90 2.72 3.39
CA SER A 77 12.65 2.31 2.19
C SER A 77 12.35 0.88 1.71
N LYS A 78 11.39 0.17 2.33
CA LYS A 78 11.09 -1.23 2.02
C LYS A 78 9.63 -1.39 1.62
N GLU A 79 9.39 -2.26 0.64
CA GLU A 79 8.06 -2.76 0.35
C GLU A 79 7.87 -4.14 0.98
N VAL A 80 6.76 -4.33 1.69
CA VAL A 80 6.44 -5.58 2.39
C VAL A 80 5.03 -6.07 2.03
N ASN A 81 4.78 -7.36 2.19
CA ASN A 81 3.43 -7.91 2.05
C ASN A 81 2.58 -7.52 3.26
N GLY A 82 1.48 -6.83 3.00
CA GLY A 82 0.55 -6.36 4.02
C GLY A 82 -0.31 -7.47 4.61
N SER A 83 -1.15 -7.11 5.59
CA SER A 83 -2.01 -8.06 6.32
C SER A 83 -3.23 -8.52 5.54
N LEU A 84 -3.73 -7.68 4.63
CA LEU A 84 -4.88 -7.97 3.77
C LEU A 84 -4.58 -8.83 2.53
N ALA A 85 -3.33 -9.30 2.33
CA ALA A 85 -3.01 -10.18 1.22
C ALA A 85 -3.68 -11.55 1.40
N GLY A 86 -4.28 -12.08 0.34
CA GLY A 86 -4.82 -13.44 0.31
C GLY A 86 -5.86 -13.66 -0.77
N THR A 87 -6.93 -14.35 -0.43
CA THR A 87 -8.04 -14.60 -1.36
C THR A 87 -9.29 -13.87 -0.90
N GLY A 88 -10.26 -13.71 -1.78
CA GLY A 88 -11.54 -13.11 -1.43
C GLY A 88 -12.69 -13.53 -2.31
N THR A 89 -13.88 -13.12 -1.91
CA THR A 89 -15.13 -13.37 -2.62
C THR A 89 -16.03 -12.15 -2.54
N VAL A 90 -16.98 -12.03 -3.48
CA VAL A 90 -18.06 -11.06 -3.36
C VAL A 90 -19.24 -11.73 -2.65
N ASP A 91 -19.63 -11.22 -1.49
CA ASP A 91 -20.82 -11.66 -0.76
C ASP A 91 -21.79 -10.48 -0.59
N GLY A 92 -22.99 -10.58 -1.20
CA GLY A 92 -24.03 -9.55 -1.08
C GLY A 92 -23.61 -8.14 -1.50
N GLY A 93 -22.59 -8.00 -2.35
CA GLY A 93 -22.01 -6.72 -2.78
C GLY A 93 -20.84 -6.22 -1.92
N ARG A 94 -20.43 -6.95 -0.88
CA ARG A 94 -19.24 -6.69 -0.08
C ARG A 94 -18.08 -7.56 -0.53
N LEU A 95 -16.86 -7.04 -0.43
CA LEU A 95 -15.65 -7.83 -0.63
C LEU A 95 -15.26 -8.48 0.69
N VAL A 96 -15.23 -9.80 0.73
CA VAL A 96 -14.79 -10.56 1.90
C VAL A 96 -13.42 -11.16 1.60
N ILE A 97 -12.43 -10.83 2.41
CA ILE A 97 -11.03 -11.26 2.26
C ILE A 97 -10.72 -12.33 3.31
N THR A 98 -10.08 -13.39 2.87
CA THR A 98 -9.41 -14.41 3.69
C THR A 98 -7.90 -14.18 3.61
N PRO A 99 -7.26 -13.64 4.66
CA PRO A 99 -5.83 -13.37 4.67
C PRO A 99 -4.96 -14.63 4.63
N ASP A 100 -3.88 -14.62 3.85
CA ASP A 100 -2.93 -15.74 3.74
C ASP A 100 -2.18 -16.01 5.04
N LYS A 101 -1.95 -14.96 5.83
CA LYS A 101 -1.25 -15.05 7.13
C LYS A 101 -2.16 -15.61 8.24
N GLY A 102 -3.35 -16.08 7.91
CA GLY A 102 -4.38 -16.52 8.85
C GLY A 102 -5.07 -15.35 9.54
N GLY A 103 -6.22 -15.63 10.16
CA GLY A 103 -7.02 -14.62 10.83
C GLY A 103 -8.52 -14.83 10.60
N ARG A 104 -9.31 -13.82 11.00
CA ARG A 104 -10.74 -13.77 10.67
C ARG A 104 -10.92 -13.21 9.27
N GLU A 105 -12.00 -13.62 8.61
CA GLU A 105 -12.43 -12.99 7.37
C GLU A 105 -12.69 -11.50 7.58
N ILE A 106 -12.31 -10.71 6.59
CA ILE A 106 -12.36 -9.25 6.63
C ILE A 106 -13.32 -8.78 5.55
N ALA A 107 -14.43 -8.18 5.94
CA ALA A 107 -15.34 -7.51 5.02
C ALA A 107 -14.86 -6.08 4.75
N LEU A 108 -14.57 -5.75 3.49
CA LEU A 108 -14.31 -4.40 3.03
C LEU A 108 -15.61 -3.76 2.53
N SER A 109 -15.77 -2.48 2.88
CA SER A 109 -16.89 -1.66 2.43
C SER A 109 -16.45 -0.85 1.21
N TYR A 110 -17.01 -1.19 0.05
CA TYR A 110 -16.79 -0.46 -1.19
C TYR A 110 -17.92 0.54 -1.43
N ASN A 111 -17.58 1.81 -1.61
CA ASN A 111 -18.52 2.84 -2.00
C ASN A 111 -18.41 3.11 -3.50
N THR A 112 -19.45 2.75 -4.25
CA THR A 112 -19.56 2.92 -5.70
C THR A 112 -19.59 4.38 -6.15
N MET A 113 -20.13 5.29 -5.33
CA MET A 113 -20.29 6.70 -5.67
C MET A 113 -18.98 7.47 -5.50
N SER A 114 -18.34 7.32 -4.34
CA SER A 114 -17.07 7.98 -4.04
C SER A 114 -15.86 7.24 -4.62
N LYS A 115 -16.04 6.01 -5.13
CA LYS A 115 -14.96 5.12 -5.55
C LYS A 115 -13.88 5.02 -4.48
N THR A 116 -14.32 4.67 -3.26
CA THR A 116 -13.44 4.45 -2.12
C THR A 116 -13.70 3.10 -1.47
N ILE A 117 -12.67 2.57 -0.82
CA ILE A 117 -12.76 1.36 0.01
C ILE A 117 -12.31 1.71 1.42
N GLU A 118 -13.18 1.48 2.40
CA GLU A 118 -12.80 1.55 3.81
C GLU A 118 -12.18 0.22 4.24
N THR A 119 -11.02 0.28 4.88
CA THR A 119 -10.27 -0.89 5.36
C THR A 119 -10.32 -0.99 6.88
N PRO A 120 -10.06 -2.18 7.47
CA PRO A 120 -9.88 -2.29 8.91
C PRO A 120 -8.53 -1.74 9.40
N LEU A 121 -7.65 -1.26 8.52
CA LEU A 121 -6.39 -0.65 8.91
C LEU A 121 -6.69 0.68 9.60
N THR A 122 -5.84 1.06 10.56
CA THR A 122 -6.12 2.18 11.45
C THR A 122 -4.99 3.20 11.40
N ASN A 123 -5.36 4.47 11.25
CA ASN A 123 -4.46 5.61 11.40
C ASN A 123 -4.09 5.84 12.88
N ALA A 124 -3.07 6.64 13.13
CA ALA A 124 -2.66 7.03 14.47
C ALA A 124 -3.79 7.70 15.30
N ASP A 125 -4.69 8.41 14.64
CA ASP A 125 -5.87 9.05 15.25
C ASP A 125 -7.07 8.10 15.49
N LYS A 126 -6.88 6.80 15.21
CA LYS A 126 -7.88 5.72 15.31
C LYS A 126 -8.96 5.72 14.22
N THR A 127 -8.85 6.57 13.21
CA THR A 127 -9.73 6.50 12.03
C THR A 127 -9.35 5.35 11.11
N ALA A 128 -10.30 4.87 10.31
CA ALA A 128 -10.03 3.83 9.31
C ALA A 128 -9.23 4.40 8.13
N VAL A 129 -8.33 3.59 7.57
CA VAL A 129 -7.64 3.94 6.33
C VAL A 129 -8.59 3.73 5.15
N THR A 130 -8.77 4.77 4.37
CA THR A 130 -9.58 4.76 3.15
C THR A 130 -8.67 4.67 1.94
N LEU A 131 -8.99 3.75 1.03
CA LEU A 131 -8.32 3.61 -0.25
C LEU A 131 -9.13 4.29 -1.35
N GLN A 132 -8.44 4.87 -2.31
CA GLN A 132 -8.98 5.37 -3.56
C GLN A 132 -8.50 4.52 -4.73
N ALA A 133 -9.28 4.46 -5.80
CA ALA A 133 -8.87 3.77 -7.02
C ALA A 133 -7.63 4.45 -7.61
N LEU A 134 -6.64 3.65 -8.02
CA LEU A 134 -5.48 4.16 -8.75
C LEU A 134 -5.92 4.52 -10.17
N THR A 135 -5.67 5.77 -10.56
CA THR A 135 -5.95 6.31 -11.89
C THR A 135 -4.70 6.99 -12.44
N GLN A 136 -4.71 7.32 -13.74
CA GLN A 136 -3.62 8.09 -14.33
C GLN A 136 -3.46 9.46 -13.66
N ASP A 137 -4.58 10.08 -13.27
CA ASP A 137 -4.60 11.43 -12.70
C ASP A 137 -4.01 11.49 -11.28
N ASN A 138 -4.10 10.39 -10.51
CA ASN A 138 -3.62 10.34 -9.12
C ASN A 138 -2.35 9.48 -8.94
N ASN A 139 -1.84 8.86 -10.00
CA ASN A 139 -0.61 8.07 -9.93
C ASN A 139 0.60 8.91 -9.53
N ASP A 140 0.73 10.12 -10.06
CA ASP A 140 1.83 11.02 -9.73
C ASP A 140 1.81 11.43 -8.26
N GLU A 141 0.62 11.62 -7.68
CA GLU A 141 0.44 11.90 -6.25
C GLU A 141 0.88 10.70 -5.40
N MET A 142 0.42 9.49 -5.76
CA MET A 142 0.81 8.26 -5.08
C MET A 142 2.33 8.07 -5.08
N GLU A 143 2.99 8.27 -6.21
CA GLU A 143 4.44 8.12 -6.35
C GLU A 143 5.21 9.23 -5.64
N GLN A 144 4.68 10.45 -5.60
CA GLN A 144 5.24 11.52 -4.77
C GLN A 144 5.22 11.11 -3.28
N ILE A 145 4.10 10.60 -2.79
CA ILE A 145 3.98 10.14 -1.39
C ILE A 145 4.92 8.98 -1.11
N ARG A 146 5.02 8.00 -2.03
CA ARG A 146 6.00 6.90 -1.93
C ARG A 146 7.42 7.45 -1.78
N SER A 147 7.80 8.43 -2.61
CA SER A 147 9.12 9.07 -2.57
C SER A 147 9.36 9.79 -1.24
N GLU A 148 8.36 10.53 -0.72
CA GLU A 148 8.45 11.21 0.57
C GLU A 148 8.68 10.22 1.73
N ILE A 149 7.95 9.10 1.75
CA ILE A 149 8.12 8.03 2.75
C ILE A 149 9.54 7.47 2.71
N VAL A 150 10.06 7.20 1.52
CA VAL A 150 11.43 6.70 1.33
C VAL A 150 12.44 7.73 1.83
N GLN A 151 12.31 9.00 1.44
CA GLN A 151 13.22 10.07 1.85
C GLN A 151 13.24 10.26 3.38
N ILE A 152 12.08 10.28 4.03
CA ILE A 152 11.98 10.36 5.48
C ILE A 152 12.73 9.20 6.14
N SER A 153 12.54 7.97 5.65
CA SER A 153 13.22 6.80 6.23
C SER A 153 14.75 6.81 6.07
N GLN A 154 15.27 7.57 5.11
CA GLN A 154 16.71 7.67 4.83
C GLN A 154 17.43 8.76 5.62
N LYS A 155 16.67 9.66 6.28
CA LYS A 155 17.23 10.71 7.13
C LYS A 155 18.18 10.10 8.17
N PRO A 156 19.40 10.66 8.35
CA PRO A 156 20.35 10.16 9.35
C PRO A 156 19.76 10.08 10.75
N GLU A 157 18.90 11.05 11.09
CA GLU A 157 18.17 11.14 12.36
C GLU A 157 17.14 10.03 12.53
N ASN A 158 16.81 9.27 11.49
CA ASN A 158 15.86 8.15 11.57
C ASN A 158 16.57 6.80 11.58
N LYS A 159 17.91 6.78 11.48
CA LYS A 159 18.69 5.56 11.63
C LYS A 159 18.70 5.17 13.11
N ILE A 160 18.32 3.92 13.37
CA ILE A 160 18.53 3.32 14.68
C ILE A 160 20.04 3.24 14.91
N ASP A 161 20.53 3.98 15.90
CA ASP A 161 21.92 3.89 16.33
C ASP A 161 22.14 2.52 16.99
N THR A 162 22.82 1.62 16.27
CA THR A 162 23.11 0.27 16.73
C THR A 162 24.41 0.19 17.55
N THR A 163 25.16 1.29 17.69
CA THR A 163 26.46 1.32 18.37
C THR A 163 26.37 1.09 19.88
N LEU A 164 25.21 1.35 20.49
CA LEU A 164 24.96 1.02 21.90
C LEU A 164 24.77 -0.48 22.14
N SER A 165 24.41 -1.27 21.12
CA SER A 165 24.21 -2.72 21.26
C SER A 165 25.51 -3.53 21.24
N SER A 166 26.58 -3.01 20.62
CA SER A 166 27.86 -3.70 20.52
C SER A 166 28.79 -3.48 21.72
N SER A 167 28.44 -2.58 22.64
CA SER A 167 29.26 -2.27 23.83
C SER A 167 28.89 -3.12 25.06
N LYS A 168 28.01 -4.12 24.90
CA LYS A 168 27.71 -5.17 25.89
C LYS A 168 27.88 -6.56 25.27
N SER A 169 29.13 -6.99 25.10
CA SER A 169 29.52 -8.41 25.03
C SER A 169 30.88 -8.59 25.63
#